data_AF-A0A1F3YEL2-F1
#
_entry.id   AF-A0A1F3YEL2-F1
#
_cell.length_a   1.000
_cell.length_b   1.000
_cell.length_c   1.000
_cell.angle_alpha   90.00
_cell.angle_beta   90.00
_cell.angle_gamma   90.00
#
_symmetry.space_group_name_H-M   'P 1'
#
loop_
_entity.id
_entity.type
_entity.pdbx_description
1 polymer ?
#
loop_
_entity_poly.entity_id
_entity_poly.type
_entity_poly.pdbx_seq_one_letter_code
_entity_poly.pdbx_strand_id
1 'polypeptide(L)'
;MDIAPEEYGRYTVRRGDLLVCEGGEVGRCAIWSGELETCGFQKALHRLRPRQSERDVPRFMYYVLRVAAKGNAFNDGHQSTIAHLTGDKLRAYRFPFPSAQEQADIVEYLDHSVLVVEDVIVSAQNEISLLREYRTRLIADVVTGKLDVRVAAANLPDESDEPEVLDNSDTLAEGDEDTADGDLGAASEETEA
;
A
#
# COMPACT_ATOMS: atom_id res chain seq x y z
N MET A 1 23.35 -21.95 -8.46
CA MET A 1 22.69 -22.01 -9.77
C MET A 1 23.66 -21.40 -10.74
N ASP A 2 24.30 -22.20 -11.56
CA ASP A 2 25.28 -21.71 -12.52
C ASP A 2 24.54 -21.29 -13.78
N ILE A 3 24.42 -19.98 -13.98
CA ILE A 3 23.84 -19.40 -15.19
C ILE A 3 25.01 -19.15 -16.14
N ALA A 4 24.95 -19.66 -17.36
CA ALA A 4 25.99 -19.36 -18.35
C ALA A 4 25.93 -17.85 -18.71
N PRO A 5 27.07 -17.18 -18.97
CA PRO A 5 27.09 -15.74 -19.32
C PRO A 5 26.15 -15.37 -20.48
N GLU A 6 25.98 -16.27 -21.44
CA GLU A 6 25.09 -16.13 -22.59
C GLU A 6 23.60 -16.05 -22.21
N GLU A 7 23.23 -16.66 -21.08
CA GLU A 7 21.84 -16.72 -20.61
C GLU A 7 21.48 -15.56 -19.66
N TYR A 8 22.44 -14.70 -19.32
CA TYR A 8 22.22 -13.58 -18.38
C TYR A 8 21.07 -12.68 -18.85
N GLY A 9 21.00 -12.39 -20.15
CA GLY A 9 19.92 -11.57 -20.70
C GLY A 9 18.51 -12.07 -20.35
N ARG A 10 18.35 -13.40 -20.20
CA ARG A 10 17.08 -14.05 -19.89
C ARG A 10 16.85 -14.22 -18.40
N TYR A 11 17.85 -14.66 -17.65
CA TYR A 11 17.67 -15.12 -16.27
C TYR A 11 18.17 -14.16 -15.20
N THR A 12 18.69 -12.98 -15.56
CA THR A 12 19.09 -11.96 -14.59
C THR A 12 18.22 -10.70 -14.63
N VAL A 13 18.22 -9.99 -13.51
CA VAL A 13 17.55 -8.69 -13.36
C VAL A 13 18.52 -7.52 -13.52
N ARG A 14 17.97 -6.38 -13.91
CA ARG A 14 18.61 -5.07 -13.96
C ARG A 14 17.84 -4.11 -13.07
N ARG A 15 18.52 -3.06 -12.59
CA ARG A 15 17.86 -2.00 -11.81
C ARG A 15 16.63 -1.48 -12.54
N GLY A 16 15.51 -1.39 -11.83
CA GLY A 16 14.21 -0.96 -12.37
C GLY A 16 13.37 -2.08 -12.96
N ASP A 17 13.86 -3.32 -13.05
CA ASP A 17 13.01 -4.47 -13.39
C ASP A 17 12.01 -4.73 -12.24
N LEU A 18 10.77 -5.09 -12.60
CA LEU A 18 9.79 -5.60 -11.65
C LEU A 18 9.81 -7.12 -11.64
N LEU A 19 9.91 -7.70 -10.46
CA LEU A 19 9.70 -9.12 -10.22
C LEU A 19 8.27 -9.34 -9.71
N VAL A 20 7.55 -10.29 -10.30
CA VAL A 20 6.14 -10.59 -9.98
C VAL A 20 5.99 -12.08 -9.68
N CYS A 21 5.36 -12.42 -8.55
CA CYS A 21 5.12 -13.80 -8.15
C CYS A 21 4.09 -14.49 -9.06
N GLU A 22 4.49 -15.64 -9.63
CA GLU A 22 3.60 -16.51 -10.41
C GLU A 22 2.66 -17.33 -9.51
N GLY A 23 3.13 -17.78 -8.35
CA GLY A 23 2.40 -18.69 -7.46
C GLY A 23 2.61 -18.39 -5.97
N GLY A 24 1.83 -19.08 -5.13
CA GLY A 24 1.79 -18.86 -3.68
C GLY A 24 1.00 -17.60 -3.34
N GLU A 25 1.57 -16.45 -3.64
CA GLU A 25 0.94 -15.15 -3.43
C GLU A 25 1.00 -14.35 -4.74
N VAL A 26 0.12 -14.78 -5.63
CA VAL A 26 0.03 -14.38 -7.03
C VAL A 26 -0.04 -12.86 -7.18
N GLY A 27 0.79 -12.31 -8.07
CA GLY A 27 0.76 -10.89 -8.41
C GLY A 27 1.48 -9.98 -7.41
N ARG A 28 1.97 -10.49 -6.26
CA ARG A 28 2.90 -9.71 -5.44
C ARG A 28 4.10 -9.34 -6.31
N CYS A 29 4.53 -8.09 -6.19
CA CYS A 29 5.69 -7.61 -6.92
C CYS A 29 6.62 -6.75 -6.08
N ALA A 30 7.84 -6.61 -6.58
CA ALA A 30 8.88 -5.71 -6.08
C ALA A 30 9.71 -5.17 -7.25
N ILE A 31 10.26 -3.97 -7.08
CA ILE A 31 11.21 -3.37 -8.02
C ILE A 31 12.62 -3.73 -7.57
N TRP A 32 13.47 -4.18 -8.49
CA TRP A 32 14.87 -4.46 -8.21
C TRP A 32 15.69 -3.16 -8.18
N SER A 33 16.42 -2.91 -7.09
CA SER A 33 17.18 -1.66 -6.90
C SER A 33 18.63 -1.73 -7.40
N GLY A 34 19.13 -2.93 -7.70
CA GLY A 34 20.49 -3.15 -8.20
C GLY A 34 21.51 -3.42 -7.10
N GLU A 35 21.10 -4.10 -6.02
CA GLU A 35 21.91 -4.37 -4.84
C GLU A 35 23.07 -5.36 -5.11
N LEU A 36 22.95 -6.16 -6.18
CA LEU A 36 23.97 -7.13 -6.61
C LEU A 36 24.37 -6.86 -8.06
N GLU A 37 25.65 -7.08 -8.38
CA GLU A 37 26.18 -6.96 -9.75
C GLU A 37 25.47 -7.91 -10.72
N THR A 38 25.29 -9.16 -10.31
CA THR A 38 24.51 -10.16 -11.05
C THR A 38 23.53 -10.83 -10.11
N CYS A 39 22.23 -10.70 -10.41
CA CYS A 39 21.16 -11.35 -9.66
C CYS A 39 20.30 -12.17 -10.63
N GLY A 40 20.28 -13.49 -10.41
CA GLY A 40 19.37 -14.40 -11.11
C GLY A 40 18.06 -14.58 -10.36
N PHE A 41 16.97 -14.92 -11.06
CA PHE A 41 15.68 -15.20 -10.44
C PHE A 41 15.18 -16.62 -10.79
N GLN A 42 14.44 -17.23 -9.88
CA GLN A 42 13.87 -18.57 -10.07
C GLN A 42 12.65 -18.56 -11.00
N LYS A 43 12.29 -19.73 -11.54
CA LYS A 43 11.20 -19.92 -12.51
C LYS A 43 9.84 -19.37 -12.05
N ALA A 44 9.56 -19.33 -10.75
CA ALA A 44 8.29 -18.88 -10.19
C ALA A 44 8.11 -17.34 -10.13
N LEU A 45 8.96 -16.59 -10.83
CA LEU A 45 8.90 -15.14 -10.93
C LEU A 45 8.84 -14.72 -12.40
N HIS A 46 7.96 -13.75 -12.68
CA HIS A 46 8.01 -12.98 -13.92
C HIS A 46 8.92 -11.78 -13.75
N ARG A 47 9.68 -11.47 -14.80
CA ARG A 47 10.43 -10.22 -14.91
C ARG A 47 9.72 -9.30 -15.91
N LEU A 48 9.20 -8.19 -15.41
CA LEU A 48 8.68 -7.10 -16.23
C LEU A 48 9.77 -6.06 -16.38
N ARG A 49 10.19 -5.82 -17.62
CA ARG A 49 11.23 -4.85 -17.95
C ARG A 49 10.63 -3.73 -18.82
N PRO A 50 10.84 -2.45 -18.45
CA PRO A 50 10.51 -1.32 -19.30
C PRO A 50 11.07 -1.51 -20.71
N ARG A 51 10.23 -1.29 -21.73
CA ARG A 51 10.65 -1.30 -23.13
C ARG A 51 11.09 0.08 -23.59
N GLN A 52 10.45 1.13 -23.08
CA GLN A 52 10.68 2.53 -23.46
C GLN A 52 10.82 3.37 -22.20
N SER A 53 12.05 3.72 -21.81
CA SER A 53 12.33 4.44 -20.56
C SER A 53 11.65 5.82 -20.45
N GLU A 54 11.28 6.44 -21.58
CA GLU A 54 10.57 7.73 -21.61
C GLU A 54 9.06 7.59 -21.38
N ARG A 55 8.50 6.38 -21.48
CA ARG A 55 7.05 6.12 -21.40
C ARG A 55 6.65 5.16 -20.30
N ASP A 56 7.53 4.24 -19.96
CA ASP A 56 7.26 3.17 -19.01
C ASP A 56 7.82 3.56 -17.64
N VAL A 57 6.94 3.96 -16.71
CA VAL A 57 7.34 4.25 -15.33
C VAL A 57 7.21 2.97 -14.49
N PRO A 58 8.31 2.31 -14.07
CA PRO A 58 8.24 1.02 -13.38
C PRO A 58 7.45 1.11 -12.07
N ARG A 59 7.60 2.23 -11.36
CA ARG A 59 6.96 2.48 -10.07
C ARG A 59 5.44 2.64 -10.18
N PHE A 60 4.96 3.19 -11.29
CA PHE A 60 3.53 3.22 -11.61
C PHE A 60 2.99 1.81 -11.80
N MET A 61 3.66 0.99 -12.63
CA MET A 61 3.27 -0.42 -12.83
C MET A 61 3.30 -1.22 -11.53
N TYR A 62 4.24 -0.93 -10.63
CA TYR A 62 4.27 -1.52 -9.29
C TYR A 62 2.99 -1.23 -8.51
N TYR A 63 2.54 0.02 -8.46
CA TYR A 63 1.29 0.39 -7.79
C TYR A 63 0.07 -0.26 -8.42
N VAL A 64 0.00 -0.30 -9.76
CA VAL A 64 -1.08 -0.98 -10.50
C VAL A 64 -1.14 -2.46 -10.13
N LEU A 65 -0.01 -3.17 -10.19
CA LEU A 65 0.06 -4.59 -9.85
C LEU A 65 -0.26 -4.84 -8.37
N ARG A 66 0.17 -3.96 -7.47
CA ARG A 66 -0.14 -4.02 -6.04
C ARG A 66 -1.65 -3.95 -5.78
N VAL A 67 -2.35 -3.03 -6.45
CA VAL A 67 -3.81 -2.92 -6.34
C VAL A 67 -4.49 -4.13 -6.97
N ALA A 68 -4.06 -4.55 -8.16
CA ALA A 68 -4.61 -5.73 -8.82
C ALA A 68 -4.47 -7.00 -7.98
N ALA A 69 -3.30 -7.23 -7.37
CA ALA A 69 -3.06 -8.38 -6.50
C ALA A 69 -3.91 -8.32 -5.22
N LYS A 70 -3.95 -7.16 -4.54
CA LYS A 70 -4.80 -6.98 -3.34
C LYS A 70 -6.29 -7.09 -3.64
N GLY A 71 -6.72 -6.63 -4.81
CA GLY A 71 -8.09 -6.71 -5.30
C GLY A 71 -8.48 -8.07 -5.89
N ASN A 72 -7.62 -9.09 -5.77
CA ASN A 72 -7.86 -10.44 -6.26
C ASN A 72 -8.09 -10.54 -7.78
N ALA A 73 -7.57 -9.58 -8.56
CA ALA A 73 -7.77 -9.51 -10.01
C ALA A 73 -7.10 -10.68 -10.76
N PHE A 74 -6.10 -11.31 -10.15
CA PHE A 74 -5.38 -12.47 -10.70
C PHE A 74 -5.96 -13.82 -10.27
N ASN A 75 -7.14 -13.83 -9.65
CA ASN A 75 -7.80 -15.05 -9.23
C ASN A 75 -8.78 -15.54 -10.29
N ASP A 76 -8.38 -16.57 -11.02
CA ASP A 76 -9.15 -17.13 -12.13
C ASP A 76 -10.24 -18.12 -11.67
N GLY A 77 -10.55 -18.19 -10.36
CA GLY A 77 -11.58 -19.08 -9.81
C GLY A 77 -11.24 -20.58 -9.88
N HIS A 78 -10.05 -20.96 -10.36
CA HIS A 78 -9.60 -22.34 -10.38
C HIS A 78 -9.22 -22.81 -8.97
N GLN A 79 -10.07 -23.68 -8.41
CA GLN A 79 -9.82 -24.44 -7.19
C GLN A 79 -8.77 -25.55 -7.39
N SER A 80 -7.67 -25.30 -8.10
CA SER A 80 -6.50 -26.16 -7.98
C SER A 80 -5.64 -25.67 -6.83
N THR A 81 -4.95 -26.59 -6.16
CA THR A 81 -4.30 -26.39 -4.86
C THR A 81 -3.26 -25.25 -4.82
N ILE A 82 -2.84 -24.70 -5.97
CA ILE A 82 -2.01 -23.50 -6.08
C ILE A 82 -2.41 -22.71 -7.34
N ALA A 83 -2.89 -21.47 -7.18
CA ALA A 83 -3.12 -20.56 -8.30
C ALA A 83 -1.78 -20.21 -8.98
N HIS A 84 -1.74 -20.30 -10.31
CA HIS A 84 -0.57 -19.96 -11.12
C HIS A 84 -0.92 -18.94 -12.21
N LEU A 85 -0.35 -17.74 -12.06
CA LEU A 85 -0.37 -16.67 -13.04
C LEU A 85 0.75 -16.91 -14.04
N THR A 86 0.50 -17.75 -15.05
CA THR A 86 1.49 -18.00 -16.10
C THR A 86 1.82 -16.71 -16.86
N GLY A 87 2.97 -16.67 -17.52
CA GLY A 87 3.37 -15.50 -18.31
C GLY A 87 2.37 -15.15 -19.43
N ASP A 88 1.70 -16.14 -20.01
CA ASP A 88 0.64 -15.93 -21.01
C ASP A 88 -0.60 -15.28 -20.40
N LYS A 89 -1.02 -15.73 -19.22
CA LYS A 89 -2.12 -15.10 -18.48
C LYS A 89 -1.78 -13.65 -18.12
N LEU A 90 -0.60 -13.41 -17.56
CA LEU A 90 -0.17 -12.06 -17.21
C LEU A 90 -0.16 -11.11 -18.42
N ARG A 91 0.25 -11.58 -19.60
CA ARG A 91 0.21 -10.81 -20.85
C ARG A 91 -1.21 -10.49 -21.33
N ALA A 92 -2.21 -11.31 -20.98
CA ALA A 92 -3.58 -11.11 -21.39
C ALA A 92 -4.30 -10.02 -20.59
N TYR A 93 -3.84 -9.72 -19.37
CA TYR A 93 -4.40 -8.65 -18.55
C TYR A 93 -4.23 -7.28 -19.21
N ARG A 94 -5.25 -6.43 -19.03
CA ARG A 94 -5.20 -5.02 -19.41
C ARG A 94 -4.91 -4.20 -18.17
N PHE A 95 -3.92 -3.33 -18.29
CA PHE A 95 -3.52 -2.40 -17.24
C PHE A 95 -3.78 -0.97 -17.71
N PRO A 96 -4.15 -0.04 -16.80
CA PRO A 96 -4.15 1.37 -17.13
C PRO A 96 -2.75 1.78 -17.60
N PHE A 97 -2.70 2.61 -18.64
CA PHE A 97 -1.45 3.07 -19.23
C PHE A 97 -1.58 4.53 -19.68
N PRO A 98 -1.67 5.47 -18.72
CA PRO A 98 -1.78 6.89 -19.02
C PRO A 98 -0.46 7.46 -19.55
N SER A 99 -0.43 8.77 -19.81
CA SER A 99 0.79 9.47 -20.26
C SER A 99 1.94 9.31 -19.26
N ALA A 100 3.18 9.43 -19.71
CA ALA A 100 4.35 9.32 -18.83
C ALA A 100 4.33 10.36 -17.69
N GLN A 101 3.83 11.57 -17.99
CA GLN A 101 3.67 12.63 -17.01
C GLN A 101 2.64 12.24 -15.95
N GLU A 102 1.45 11.80 -16.37
CA GLU A 102 0.40 11.37 -15.44
C GLU A 102 0.82 10.16 -14.59
N GLN A 103 1.58 9.22 -15.17
CA GLN A 103 2.19 8.12 -14.41
C GLN A 103 3.14 8.64 -13.33
N ALA A 104 3.95 9.65 -13.64
CA ALA A 104 4.89 10.25 -12.69
C ALA A 104 4.17 11.02 -11.58
N ASP A 105 3.15 11.82 -11.93
CA ASP A 105 2.35 12.59 -10.97
C ASP A 105 1.64 11.67 -9.97
N ILE A 106 1.07 10.56 -10.45
CA ILE A 106 0.44 9.54 -9.60
C ILE A 106 1.47 8.90 -8.67
N VAL A 107 2.66 8.57 -9.19
CA VAL A 107 3.73 7.96 -8.40
C VAL A 107 4.19 8.89 -7.30
N GLU A 108 4.43 10.17 -7.61
CA GLU A 108 4.86 11.16 -6.63
C GLU A 108 3.86 11.31 -5.48
N TYR A 109 2.57 11.42 -5.82
CA TYR A 109 1.50 11.48 -4.82
C TYR A 109 1.47 10.22 -3.92
N LEU A 110 1.53 9.03 -4.52
CA LEU A 110 1.48 7.77 -3.78
C LEU A 110 2.72 7.54 -2.94
N ASP A 111 3.91 7.88 -3.42
CA ASP A 111 5.15 7.77 -2.68
C ASP A 111 5.14 8.67 -1.46
N HIS A 112 4.76 9.93 -1.64
CA HIS A 112 4.61 10.87 -0.53
C HIS A 112 3.62 10.36 0.51
N SER A 113 2.45 9.90 0.06
CA SER A 113 1.40 9.38 0.96
C SER A 113 1.87 8.15 1.74
N VAL A 114 2.61 7.24 1.10
CA VAL A 114 3.16 6.05 1.76
C VAL A 114 4.20 6.45 2.79
N LEU A 115 5.10 7.38 2.49
CA LEU A 115 6.13 7.85 3.42
C LEU A 115 5.55 8.46 4.69
N VAL A 116 4.51 9.30 4.56
CA VAL A 116 3.81 9.89 5.71
C VAL A 116 3.24 8.81 6.62
N VAL A 117 2.60 7.79 6.04
CA VAL A 117 2.04 6.67 6.82
C VAL A 117 3.14 5.83 7.47
N GLU A 118 4.24 5.57 6.76
CA GLU A 118 5.38 4.82 7.30
C GLU A 118 6.02 5.52 8.51
N ASP A 119 6.18 6.84 8.47
CA ASP A 119 6.73 7.62 9.58
C ASP A 119 5.86 7.56 10.84
N VAL A 120 4.53 7.65 10.66
CA VAL A 120 3.56 7.47 11.76
C VAL A 120 3.62 6.06 12.34
N ILE A 121 3.73 5.03 11.50
CA ILE A 121 3.86 3.64 11.95
C ILE A 121 5.15 3.46 12.77
N VAL A 122 6.27 3.99 12.31
CA VAL A 122 7.55 3.92 13.03
C VAL A 122 7.46 4.62 14.38
N SER A 123 6.86 5.81 14.42
CA SER A 123 6.64 6.56 15.67
C SER A 123 5.80 5.77 16.67
N ALA A 124 4.68 5.19 16.22
CA ALA A 124 3.82 4.37 17.07
C ALA A 124 4.54 3.09 17.58
N GLN A 125 5.36 2.45 16.74
CA GLN A 125 6.14 1.28 17.14
C GLN A 125 7.18 1.62 18.21
N ASN A 126 7.83 2.79 18.10
CA ASN A 126 8.77 3.27 19.10
C ASN A 126 8.07 3.54 20.44
N GLU A 127 6.91 4.18 20.43
CA GLU A 127 6.11 4.42 21.63
C GLU A 127 5.68 3.11 22.31
N ILE A 128 5.20 2.13 21.54
CA ILE A 128 4.88 0.80 22.05
C ILE A 128 6.11 0.14 22.69
N SER A 129 7.29 0.28 22.09
CA SER A 129 8.53 -0.26 22.64
C SER A 129 8.88 0.38 23.98
N LEU A 130 8.81 1.71 24.07
CA LEU A 130 9.08 2.46 25.29
C LEU A 130 8.08 2.11 26.42
N LEU A 131 6.79 1.99 26.10
CA LEU A 131 5.77 1.57 27.06
C LEU A 131 6.02 0.15 27.59
N ARG A 132 6.50 -0.76 26.74
CA ARG A 132 6.88 -2.13 27.14
C ARG A 132 8.11 -2.15 28.05
N GLU A 133 9.11 -1.33 27.73
CA GLU A 133 10.31 -1.17 28.58
C GLU A 133 9.92 -0.58 29.94
N TYR A 134 9.14 0.51 29.94
CA TYR A 134 8.64 1.14 31.15
C TYR A 134 7.85 0.17 32.01
N ARG A 135 6.91 -0.58 31.43
CA ARG A 135 6.15 -1.61 32.15
C ARG A 135 7.07 -2.65 32.79
N THR A 136 8.07 -3.13 32.06
CA THR A 136 9.02 -4.12 32.57
C THR A 136 9.79 -3.58 33.77
N ARG A 137 10.30 -2.35 33.65
CA ARG A 137 11.00 -1.66 34.73
C ARG A 137 10.10 -1.42 35.93
N LEU A 138 8.88 -0.95 35.71
CA LEU A 138 7.90 -0.70 36.76
C LEU A 138 7.62 -1.97 37.57
N ILE A 139 7.39 -3.10 36.88
CA ILE A 139 7.20 -4.41 37.53
C ILE A 139 8.44 -4.77 38.35
N ALA A 140 9.64 -4.61 37.79
CA ALA A 140 10.88 -4.91 38.50
C ALA A 140 11.05 -4.02 39.75
N ASP A 141 10.78 -2.73 39.64
CA ASP A 141 10.88 -1.78 40.76
C ASP A 141 9.85 -2.10 41.85
N VAL A 142 8.62 -2.51 41.49
CA VAL A 142 7.61 -2.98 42.44
C VAL A 142 8.03 -4.28 43.14
N VAL A 143 8.47 -5.29 42.38
CA VAL A 143 8.83 -6.62 42.93
C VAL A 143 10.12 -6.56 43.76
N THR A 144 11.05 -5.66 43.40
CA THR A 144 12.26 -5.41 44.20
C THR A 144 12.02 -4.47 45.38
N GLY A 145 10.80 -3.95 45.55
CA GLY A 145 10.44 -3.03 46.63
C GLY A 145 11.03 -1.62 46.49
N LYS A 146 11.62 -1.30 45.33
CA LYS A 146 12.09 0.06 45.01
C LYS A 146 10.92 1.02 44.78
N LEU A 147 9.76 0.52 44.40
CA LEU A 147 8.52 1.27 44.27
C LEU A 147 7.43 0.68 45.20
N ASP A 148 7.00 1.46 46.19
CA ASP A 148 5.88 1.10 47.06
C ASP A 148 4.55 1.56 46.44
N VAL A 149 3.74 0.59 46.02
CA VAL A 149 2.42 0.82 45.41
C VAL A 149 1.44 1.56 46.32
N ARG A 150 1.57 1.46 47.65
CA ARG A 150 0.66 2.15 48.59
C ARG A 150 0.92 3.66 48.61
N VAL A 151 2.19 4.03 48.60
CA VAL A 151 2.63 5.43 48.53
C VAL A 151 2.31 6.01 47.16
N ALA A 152 2.51 5.24 46.09
CA ALA A 152 2.16 5.68 44.74
C ALA A 152 0.65 5.92 44.59
N ALA A 153 -0.19 5.01 45.10
CA ALA A 153 -1.65 5.14 45.04
C ALA A 153 -2.18 6.36 45.82
N ALA A 154 -1.52 6.73 46.92
CA ALA A 154 -1.90 7.90 47.72
C ALA A 154 -1.58 9.25 47.05
N ASN A 155 -0.75 9.25 46.00
CA ASN A 155 -0.30 10.46 45.29
C ASN A 155 -0.80 10.54 43.84
N LEU A 156 -1.79 9.72 43.45
CA LEU A 156 -2.42 9.84 42.13
C LEU A 156 -3.20 11.17 42.08
N PRO A 157 -3.08 11.94 40.98
CA PRO A 157 -3.93 13.12 40.78
C PRO A 157 -5.41 12.71 40.72
N ASP A 158 -6.29 13.58 41.23
CA ASP A 158 -7.73 13.35 41.24
C ASP A 158 -8.27 13.43 39.80
N GLU A 159 -9.14 12.50 39.38
CA GLU A 159 -9.64 12.38 37.99
C GLU A 159 -10.52 13.57 37.53
N SER A 160 -10.66 14.63 38.34
CA SER A 160 -11.56 15.76 38.09
C SER A 160 -10.98 16.86 37.18
N ASP A 161 -9.71 16.74 36.77
CA ASP A 161 -9.05 17.65 35.82
C ASP A 161 -8.98 17.03 34.40
N GLU A 162 -10.11 16.74 33.77
CA GLU A 162 -10.12 16.43 32.34
C GLU A 162 -9.79 17.71 31.53
N PRO A 163 -8.79 17.69 30.62
CA PRO A 163 -8.55 18.83 29.75
C PRO A 163 -9.77 19.06 28.85
N GLU A 164 -10.26 20.30 28.79
CA GLU A 164 -11.33 20.71 27.89
C GLU A 164 -11.05 20.20 26.47
N VAL A 165 -11.92 19.34 25.95
CA VAL A 165 -11.94 18.95 24.55
C VAL A 165 -12.08 20.21 23.70
N LEU A 166 -11.03 20.58 22.98
CA LEU A 166 -11.10 21.60 21.95
C LEU A 166 -12.06 21.12 20.87
N ASP A 167 -13.26 21.72 20.86
CA ASP A 167 -14.27 21.50 19.84
C ASP A 167 -13.78 22.08 18.50
N ASN A 168 -13.26 21.23 17.63
CA ASN A 168 -12.93 21.59 16.25
C ASN A 168 -14.17 21.46 15.34
N SER A 169 -15.33 21.97 15.74
CA SER A 169 -16.55 21.94 14.91
C SER A 169 -16.66 23.08 13.90
N ASP A 170 -15.83 24.13 13.96
CA ASP A 170 -15.89 25.24 13.00
C ASP A 170 -14.84 25.13 11.88
N THR A 171 -15.10 24.28 10.88
CA THR A 171 -14.88 24.60 9.45
C THR A 171 -15.50 23.52 8.54
N LEU A 172 -16.84 23.46 8.49
CA LEU A 172 -17.54 23.06 7.27
C LEU A 172 -18.61 24.11 7.00
N ALA A 173 -18.20 25.20 6.36
CA ALA A 173 -19.14 26.11 5.74
C ALA A 173 -19.75 25.40 4.52
N GLU A 174 -20.95 24.87 4.69
CA GLU A 174 -21.89 24.66 3.60
C GLU A 174 -22.42 26.03 3.12
N GLY A 175 -22.53 26.16 1.80
CA GLY A 175 -23.16 27.27 1.07
C GLY A 175 -22.79 27.10 -0.41
N ASP A 176 -23.67 26.95 -1.38
CA ASP A 176 -25.12 27.13 -1.43
C ASP A 176 -25.73 26.16 -2.46
N GLU A 177 -26.91 25.62 -2.14
CA GLU A 177 -27.83 25.07 -3.12
C GLU A 177 -28.54 26.23 -3.83
N ASP A 178 -28.17 26.51 -5.08
CA ASP A 178 -28.98 27.37 -5.94
C ASP A 178 -30.10 26.53 -6.58
N THR A 179 -31.31 26.72 -6.06
CA THR A 179 -32.57 26.28 -6.66
C THR A 179 -33.00 27.31 -7.70
N ALA A 180 -33.17 26.87 -8.95
CA ALA A 180 -33.94 27.61 -9.96
C ALA A 180 -34.93 26.65 -10.61
N ASP A 181 -36.17 26.84 -10.18
CA ASP A 181 -37.40 26.24 -10.68
C ASP A 181 -37.66 26.67 -12.14
N GLY A 182 -38.29 25.79 -12.91
CA GLY A 182 -38.52 25.92 -14.35
C GLY A 182 -39.41 24.81 -14.89
N ASP A 183 -40.61 24.71 -14.33
CA ASP A 183 -41.78 23.97 -14.83
C ASP A 183 -42.01 24.13 -16.35
N LEU A 184 -42.33 23.02 -17.03
CA LEU A 184 -43.58 22.83 -17.78
C LEU A 184 -43.57 21.55 -18.64
N GLY A 185 -44.54 20.68 -18.40
CA GLY A 185 -45.37 20.13 -19.49
C GLY A 185 -45.19 18.66 -19.86
N ALA A 186 -46.00 17.81 -19.24
CA ALA A 186 -46.30 16.45 -19.64
C ALA A 186 -46.95 16.33 -21.04
N ALA A 187 -46.67 15.23 -21.76
CA ALA A 187 -47.67 14.44 -22.47
C ALA A 187 -47.05 13.13 -23.01
N SER A 188 -47.90 12.13 -23.09
CA SER A 188 -47.69 10.69 -23.24
C SER A 188 -47.70 10.17 -24.68
N GLU A 189 -47.38 8.88 -24.80
CA GLU A 189 -47.89 7.86 -25.74
C GLU A 189 -47.29 7.70 -27.16
N GLU A 190 -46.89 6.44 -27.40
CA GLU A 190 -47.02 5.60 -28.62
C GLU A 190 -46.46 6.14 -29.95
N THR A 191 -45.70 5.40 -30.77
CA THR A 191 -46.18 4.23 -31.53
C THR A 191 -45.00 3.55 -32.26
N GLU A 192 -45.20 2.27 -32.61
CA GLU A 192 -44.40 1.39 -33.48
C GLU A 192 -43.80 2.01 -34.77
N ALA A 193 -42.59 1.56 -35.13
CA ALA A 193 -42.25 0.96 -36.43
C ALA A 193 -40.83 0.37 -36.40
#